data_AF-A0A846PBV9-F1
#
_entry.id   AF-A0A846PBV9-F1
#
_cell.length_a   1.000
_cell.length_b   1.000
_cell.length_c   1.000
_cell.angle_alpha   90.00
_cell.angle_beta   90.00
_cell.angle_gamma   90.00
#
_symmetry.space_group_name_H-M   'P 1'
#
loop_
_entity.id
_entity.type
_entity.pdbx_description
1 polymer ?
#
loop_
_entity_poly.entity_id
_entity_poly.type
_entity_poly.pdbx_seq_one_letter_code
_entity_poly.pdbx_strand_id
1 'polypeptide(L)'
;MKTAAVIASILALSLIPVSGLSENAGSVETKQKGNTQITIDQPFETLSQVQQRIAEKGYQWTAGRTSVSELSSEQFQRLLGLRIPPEAVDRFEKITSAYNMRNLQFPSSFDWRDYAGVTPVKDQDGCGSCWDFAAVGALESMVLINSGFEYDLSEQQVL
;
A
#
# COMPACT_ATOMS: atom_id res chain seq x y z
N MET A 1 -15.47 3.42 -15.65
CA MET A 1 -14.68 2.37 -14.97
C MET A 1 -13.22 2.75 -15.09
N LYS A 2 -12.63 3.32 -14.03
CA LYS A 2 -11.19 3.62 -13.97
C LYS A 2 -10.64 2.83 -12.79
N THR A 3 -9.84 1.82 -13.09
CA THR A 3 -9.12 0.99 -12.11
C THR A 3 -8.09 1.87 -11.42
N ALA A 4 -8.27 2.12 -10.13
CA ALA A 4 -7.28 2.77 -9.26
C ALA A 4 -6.68 1.68 -8.37
N ALA A 5 -5.66 1.00 -8.86
CA ALA A 5 -4.69 0.33 -8.01
C ALA A 5 -3.53 1.33 -7.84
N VAL A 6 -3.21 1.66 -6.58
CA VAL A 6 -1.92 2.20 -6.06
C VAL A 6 -2.13 3.01 -4.75
N ILE A 7 -3.34 3.43 -4.37
CA ILE A 7 -3.58 4.14 -3.08
C ILE A 7 -4.05 3.20 -1.95
N ALA A 8 -3.62 1.93 -1.93
CA ALA A 8 -4.04 1.00 -0.87
C ALA A 8 -3.13 1.03 0.38
N SER A 9 -1.93 1.62 0.31
CA SER A 9 -0.93 1.43 1.38
C SER A 9 -0.82 2.56 2.42
N ILE A 10 -1.56 3.68 2.29
CA ILE A 10 -1.42 4.82 3.23
C ILE A 10 -2.72 5.14 3.99
N LEU A 11 -3.89 4.70 3.51
CA LEU A 11 -5.18 5.03 4.15
C LEU A 11 -5.73 3.97 5.12
N ALA A 12 -5.03 2.84 5.32
CA ALA A 12 -5.51 1.76 6.17
C ALA A 12 -5.27 1.95 7.69
N LEU A 13 -4.66 3.06 8.13
CA LEU A 13 -4.29 3.25 9.55
C LEU A 13 -5.23 4.15 10.38
N SER A 14 -6.33 4.69 9.85
CA SER A 14 -7.14 5.69 10.58
C SER A 14 -8.63 5.40 10.76
N LEU A 15 -9.16 4.22 10.38
CA LEU A 15 -10.61 3.95 10.46
C LEU A 15 -11.00 2.61 11.12
N ILE A 16 -10.32 2.19 12.18
CA ILE A 16 -10.86 1.13 13.05
C ILE A 16 -11.46 1.77 14.31
N PRO A 17 -12.79 1.95 14.40
CA PRO A 17 -13.42 2.27 15.67
C PRO A 17 -13.23 1.11 16.64
N VAL A 18 -12.57 1.39 17.76
CA VAL A 18 -12.46 0.52 18.93
C VAL A 18 -13.82 0.50 19.64
N SER A 19 -14.72 -0.40 19.26
CA SER A 19 -15.86 -0.82 20.08
C SER A 19 -16.54 -2.04 19.47
N GLY A 20 -16.39 -3.20 20.12
CA GLY A 20 -17.11 -4.41 19.75
C GLY A 20 -16.24 -5.66 19.61
N LEU A 21 -15.32 -5.91 20.56
CA LEU A 21 -14.82 -7.27 20.78
C LEU A 21 -15.83 -7.98 21.70
N SER A 22 -16.77 -8.71 21.10
CA SER A 22 -17.49 -9.76 21.80
C SER A 22 -16.58 -10.98 21.89
N GLU A 23 -16.51 -11.49 23.11
CA GLU A 23 -15.67 -12.55 23.63
C GLU A 23 -15.67 -13.81 22.76
N ASN A 24 -14.49 -14.19 22.24
CA ASN A 24 -14.06 -15.56 22.43
C ASN A 24 -12.53 -15.68 22.47
N ALA A 25 -12.08 -16.48 23.42
CA ALA A 25 -10.76 -16.44 24.01
C ALA A 25 -9.65 -16.94 23.09
N GLY A 26 -8.58 -16.14 23.02
CA GLY A 26 -7.25 -16.52 22.59
C GLY A 26 -6.28 -15.51 23.19
N SER A 27 -5.62 -15.89 24.28
CA SER A 27 -4.72 -15.06 25.08
C SER A 27 -3.67 -14.34 24.23
N VAL A 28 -3.66 -13.00 24.27
CA VAL A 28 -2.58 -12.18 23.70
C VAL A 28 -1.54 -11.94 24.80
N GLU A 29 -0.48 -12.74 24.77
CA GLU A 29 0.73 -12.42 25.53
C GLU A 29 1.46 -11.25 24.85
N THR A 30 1.63 -10.17 25.61
CA THR A 30 2.49 -9.05 25.24
C THR A 30 3.96 -9.43 25.43
N LYS A 31 4.75 -9.58 24.35
CA LYS A 31 6.19 -9.22 24.27
C LYS A 31 6.85 -9.59 22.93
N GLN A 32 7.34 -8.57 22.22
CA GLN A 32 8.73 -8.35 21.78
C GLN A 32 8.84 -7.65 20.42
N LYS A 33 9.65 -6.57 20.40
CA LYS A 33 10.23 -5.95 19.19
C LYS A 33 10.97 -7.04 18.41
N GLY A 34 10.42 -7.46 17.29
CA GLY A 34 11.05 -8.47 16.43
C GLY A 34 10.23 -8.65 15.16
N ASN A 35 10.91 -8.44 14.03
CA ASN A 35 10.49 -8.70 12.65
C ASN A 35 9.22 -9.54 12.53
N THR A 36 8.05 -8.90 12.33
CA THR A 36 6.79 -9.62 12.13
C THR A 36 6.79 -10.22 10.73
N GLN A 37 7.31 -11.44 10.62
CA GLN A 37 7.08 -12.28 9.45
C GLN A 37 5.59 -12.66 9.49
N ILE A 38 4.78 -12.08 8.61
CA ILE A 38 3.37 -12.46 8.47
C ILE A 38 3.34 -13.87 7.86
N THR A 39 3.16 -14.90 8.70
CA THR A 39 2.94 -16.27 8.24
C THR A 39 1.50 -16.38 7.75
N ILE A 40 1.31 -16.53 6.44
CA ILE A 40 -0.02 -16.77 5.84
C ILE A 40 -0.28 -18.28 5.89
N ASP A 41 -0.75 -18.76 7.03
CA ASP A 41 -1.09 -20.20 7.25
C ASP A 41 -2.52 -20.57 6.80
N GLN A 42 -3.24 -19.64 6.16
CA GLN A 42 -4.61 -19.89 5.70
C GLN A 42 -4.62 -20.13 4.18
N PRO A 43 -5.42 -21.10 3.69
CA PRO A 43 -5.60 -21.29 2.25
C PRO A 43 -6.18 -20.04 1.62
N PHE A 44 -5.75 -19.72 0.39
CA PHE A 44 -6.34 -18.61 -0.34
C PHE A 44 -7.84 -18.82 -0.54
N GLU A 45 -8.59 -17.79 -0.22
CA GLU A 45 -10.02 -17.76 -0.45
C GLU A 45 -10.32 -17.64 -1.94
N THR A 46 -11.44 -18.24 -2.35
CA THR A 46 -11.98 -18.08 -3.70
C THR A 46 -12.52 -16.66 -3.90
N LEU A 47 -12.58 -16.21 -5.17
CA LEU A 47 -13.13 -14.90 -5.53
C LEU A 47 -14.56 -14.71 -4.97
N SER A 48 -15.40 -15.74 -5.01
CA SER A 48 -16.76 -15.69 -4.49
C SER A 48 -16.80 -15.45 -2.98
N GLN A 49 -15.90 -16.10 -2.22
CA GLN A 49 -15.76 -15.87 -0.77
C GLN A 49 -15.29 -14.45 -0.47
N VAL A 50 -14.35 -13.92 -1.27
CA VAL A 50 -13.90 -12.54 -1.13
C VAL A 50 -15.05 -11.56 -1.39
N GLN A 51 -15.80 -11.74 -2.48
CA GLN A 51 -16.95 -10.89 -2.83
C GLN A 51 -18.07 -10.95 -1.79
N GLN A 52 -18.37 -12.14 -1.28
CA GLN A 52 -19.35 -12.32 -0.21
C GLN A 52 -18.94 -11.53 1.04
N ARG A 53 -17.68 -11.67 1.49
CA ARG A 53 -17.19 -10.94 2.66
C ARG A 53 -17.25 -9.42 2.48
N ILE A 54 -16.93 -8.92 1.29
CA ILE A 54 -17.04 -7.49 0.96
C ILE A 54 -18.49 -7.01 1.14
N ALA A 55 -19.45 -7.76 0.62
CA ALA A 55 -20.87 -7.44 0.73
C ALA A 55 -21.37 -7.51 2.18
N GLU A 56 -21.03 -8.57 2.92
CA GLU A 56 -21.38 -8.75 4.33
C GLU A 56 -20.84 -7.62 5.22
N LYS A 57 -19.63 -7.13 4.92
CA LYS A 57 -19.03 -6.00 5.64
C LYS A 57 -19.49 -4.62 5.14
N GLY A 58 -20.31 -4.57 4.08
CA GLY A 58 -20.82 -3.32 3.51
C GLY A 58 -19.76 -2.45 2.82
N TYR A 59 -18.62 -3.04 2.41
CA TYR A 59 -17.57 -2.29 1.72
C TYR A 59 -17.97 -1.89 0.30
N GLN A 60 -17.55 -0.70 -0.14
CA GLN A 60 -17.93 -0.09 -1.41
C GLN A 60 -16.88 -0.32 -2.51
N TRP A 61 -16.50 -1.58 -2.73
CA TRP A 61 -15.60 -1.99 -3.81
C TRP A 61 -15.94 -3.40 -4.30
N THR A 62 -15.36 -3.84 -5.41
CA THR A 62 -15.61 -5.19 -5.96
C THR A 62 -14.29 -5.85 -6.29
N ALA A 63 -14.09 -7.08 -5.80
CA ALA A 63 -12.96 -7.90 -6.17
C ALA A 63 -13.16 -8.51 -7.57
N GLY A 64 -12.08 -8.57 -8.34
CA GLY A 64 -12.02 -9.27 -9.63
C GLY A 64 -10.81 -10.20 -9.69
N ARG A 65 -10.83 -11.16 -10.62
CA ARG A 65 -9.70 -12.05 -10.87
C ARG A 65 -8.57 -11.27 -11.54
N THR A 66 -7.33 -11.49 -11.10
CA THR A 66 -6.11 -10.86 -11.61
C THR A 66 -4.99 -11.89 -11.75
N SER A 67 -3.83 -11.47 -12.26
CA SER A 67 -2.62 -12.31 -12.34
C SER A 67 -2.20 -12.89 -10.99
N VAL A 68 -2.46 -12.18 -9.89
CA VAL A 68 -2.10 -12.65 -8.54
C VAL A 68 -3.06 -13.69 -7.98
N SER A 69 -4.24 -13.88 -8.59
CA SER A 69 -5.26 -14.82 -8.10
C SER A 69 -4.86 -16.29 -8.27
N GLU A 70 -3.84 -16.57 -9.08
CA GLU A 70 -3.38 -17.92 -9.43
C GLU A 70 -2.05 -18.28 -8.77
N LEU A 71 -1.47 -17.36 -7.98
CA LEU A 71 -0.19 -17.56 -7.33
C LEU A 71 -0.31 -18.46 -6.10
N SER A 72 0.73 -19.25 -5.86
CA SER A 72 0.91 -19.95 -4.59
C SER A 72 1.20 -18.96 -3.46
N SER A 73 1.06 -19.39 -2.20
CA SER A 73 1.31 -18.51 -1.05
C SER A 73 2.74 -18.02 -1.03
N GLU A 74 3.68 -18.87 -1.45
CA GLU A 74 5.09 -18.52 -1.57
C GLU A 74 5.32 -17.47 -2.68
N GLN A 75 4.72 -17.66 -3.86
CA GLN A 75 4.84 -16.70 -4.96
C GLN A 75 4.22 -15.35 -4.59
N PHE A 76 3.06 -15.36 -3.95
CA PHE A 76 2.41 -14.14 -3.46
C PHE A 76 3.27 -13.42 -2.41
N GLN A 77 3.88 -14.16 -1.48
CA GLN A 77 4.78 -13.58 -0.47
C GLN A 77 6.02 -12.94 -1.09
N ARG A 78 6.54 -13.46 -2.21
CA ARG A 78 7.68 -12.86 -2.93
C ARG A 78 7.36 -11.47 -3.49
N LEU A 79 6.08 -11.14 -3.73
CA LEU A 79 5.67 -9.79 -4.13
C LEU A 79 5.74 -8.76 -2.98
N LEU A 80 5.84 -9.21 -1.73
CA LEU A 80 5.72 -8.38 -0.52
C LEU A 80 7.08 -8.10 0.14
N GLY A 81 7.88 -7.23 -0.46
CA GLY A 81 9.27 -7.03 -0.04
C GLY A 81 9.58 -5.84 0.88
N LEU A 82 8.64 -4.92 1.16
CA LEU A 82 8.91 -3.79 2.06
C LEU A 82 9.38 -4.26 3.44
N ARG A 83 10.51 -3.72 3.91
CA ARG A 83 11.04 -3.88 5.27
C ARG A 83 11.40 -2.51 5.82
N ILE A 84 10.73 -2.10 6.90
CA ILE A 84 10.96 -0.80 7.53
C ILE A 84 11.98 -1.00 8.66
N PRO A 85 13.19 -0.43 8.56
CA PRO A 85 14.16 -0.52 9.64
C PRO A 85 13.71 0.36 10.82
N PRO A 86 13.91 -0.06 12.08
CA PRO A 86 13.42 0.68 13.25
C PRO A 86 13.84 2.15 13.29
N GLU A 87 15.06 2.47 12.87
CA GLU A 87 15.59 3.83 12.83
C GLU A 87 14.88 4.74 11.81
N ALA A 88 14.23 4.18 10.78
CA ALA A 88 13.45 4.97 9.84
C ALA A 88 12.14 5.48 10.46
N VAL A 89 11.55 4.74 11.40
CA VAL A 89 10.31 5.13 12.09
C VAL A 89 10.48 6.47 12.82
N ASP A 90 11.53 6.58 13.62
CA ASP A 90 11.85 7.82 14.36
C ASP A 90 12.08 9.02 13.42
N ARG A 91 12.62 8.76 12.22
CA ARG A 91 12.84 9.80 11.21
C ARG A 91 11.52 10.28 10.60
N PHE A 92 10.59 9.38 10.31
CA PHE A 92 9.29 9.73 9.74
C PHE A 92 8.43 10.55 10.71
N GLU A 93 8.45 10.23 12.00
CA GLU A 93 7.72 11.00 13.02
C GLU A 93 8.22 12.44 13.13
N LYS A 94 9.55 12.64 13.07
CA LYS A 94 10.17 13.97 13.08
C LYS A 94 9.81 14.81 11.86
N ILE A 95 9.78 14.20 10.66
CA ILE A 95 9.40 14.90 9.43
C ILE A 95 7.93 15.34 9.51
N THR A 96 7.05 14.43 9.91
CA THR A 96 5.59 14.70 9.94
C THR A 96 5.25 15.81 10.94
N SER A 97 5.90 15.84 12.09
CA SER A 97 5.69 16.88 13.12
C SER A 97 6.23 18.26 12.73
N ALA A 98 7.17 18.34 11.77
CA ALA A 98 7.74 19.61 11.31
C ALA A 98 6.82 20.40 10.36
N TYR A 99 5.89 19.74 9.65
CA TYR A 99 5.00 20.40 8.70
C TYR A 99 3.71 20.88 9.39
N ASN A 100 3.59 22.20 9.61
CA ASN A 100 2.35 22.79 10.10
C ASN A 100 1.33 22.96 8.97
N MET A 101 0.57 21.90 8.69
CA MET A 101 -0.46 21.85 7.66
C MET A 101 -1.76 22.61 8.02
N ARG A 102 -1.86 23.20 9.23
CA ARG A 102 -3.14 23.71 9.77
C ARG A 102 -3.74 24.91 9.04
N ASN A 103 -2.94 25.63 8.24
CA ASN A 103 -3.37 26.85 7.56
C ASN A 103 -3.46 26.72 6.03
N LEU A 104 -3.33 25.50 5.49
CA LEU A 104 -3.43 25.27 4.05
C LEU A 104 -4.87 24.94 3.67
N GLN A 105 -5.38 25.61 2.64
CA GLN A 105 -6.66 25.27 2.01
C GLN A 105 -6.40 24.28 0.89
N PHE A 106 -7.10 23.15 0.92
CA PHE A 106 -7.01 22.11 -0.11
C PHE A 106 -8.31 22.02 -0.91
N PRO A 107 -8.24 21.64 -2.19
CA PRO A 107 -9.43 21.33 -2.96
C PRO A 107 -10.16 20.10 -2.39
N SER A 108 -11.46 19.99 -2.67
CA SER A 108 -12.27 18.83 -2.26
C SER A 108 -11.83 17.51 -2.93
N SER A 109 -11.14 17.61 -4.06
CA SER A 109 -10.59 16.48 -4.81
C SER A 109 -9.38 16.94 -5.61
N PHE A 110 -8.35 16.09 -5.69
CA PHE A 110 -7.15 16.36 -6.47
C PHE A 110 -6.56 15.05 -7.00
N ASP A 111 -6.18 15.04 -8.27
CA ASP A 111 -5.56 13.88 -8.93
C ASP A 111 -4.43 14.36 -9.85
N TRP A 112 -3.18 14.00 -9.54
CA TRP A 112 -2.02 14.38 -10.36
C TRP A 112 -2.11 13.86 -11.80
N ARG A 113 -2.88 12.80 -12.07
CA ARG A 113 -3.05 12.25 -13.42
C ARG A 113 -3.81 13.19 -14.34
N ASP A 114 -4.71 14.01 -13.78
CA ASP A 114 -5.43 15.03 -14.55
C ASP A 114 -4.50 16.16 -15.03
N TYR A 115 -3.29 16.25 -14.46
CA TYR A 115 -2.26 17.24 -14.78
C TYR A 115 -1.01 16.62 -15.43
N ALA A 116 -1.10 15.39 -15.93
CA ALA A 116 0.04 14.64 -16.48
C ALA A 116 1.22 14.57 -15.50
N GLY A 117 0.97 14.49 -14.19
CA GLY A 117 1.98 14.47 -13.13
C GLY A 117 2.39 13.07 -12.67
N VAL A 118 2.00 12.01 -13.38
CA VAL A 118 2.25 10.61 -13.01
C VAL A 118 2.66 9.82 -14.24
N THR A 119 3.72 9.02 -14.13
CA THR A 119 4.20 8.12 -15.18
C THR A 119 3.30 6.89 -15.37
N PRO A 120 3.41 6.17 -16.49
CA PRO A 120 2.64 4.94 -16.72
C PRO A 120 2.85 3.87 -15.63
N VAL A 121 1.85 3.02 -15.43
CA VAL A 121 1.96 1.88 -14.51
C VAL A 121 2.99 0.87 -15.05
N LYS A 122 3.88 0.41 -14.16
CA LYS A 122 4.89 -0.63 -14.43
C LYS A 122 4.60 -1.91 -13.62
N ASP A 123 5.34 -2.99 -13.89
CA ASP A 123 5.19 -4.29 -13.21
C ASP A 123 6.49 -4.66 -12.46
N GLN A 124 6.36 -5.06 -11.20
CA GLN A 124 7.47 -5.52 -10.36
C GLN A 124 7.80 -7.01 -10.56
N ASP A 125 7.02 -7.70 -11.41
CA ASP A 125 7.08 -9.13 -11.64
C ASP A 125 7.03 -9.92 -10.32
N GLY A 126 7.76 -11.04 -10.22
CA GLY A 126 7.85 -11.87 -9.01
C GLY A 126 8.81 -11.34 -7.95
N CYS A 127 9.23 -10.07 -8.01
CA CYS A 127 10.19 -9.48 -7.10
C CYS A 127 9.48 -8.69 -5.98
N GLY A 128 10.07 -8.65 -4.79
CA GLY A 128 9.61 -7.84 -3.65
C GLY A 128 9.98 -6.36 -3.77
N SER A 129 10.10 -5.84 -5.00
CA SER A 129 10.62 -4.52 -5.33
C SER A 129 9.62 -3.38 -5.13
N CYS A 130 8.40 -3.62 -4.61
CA CYS A 130 7.37 -2.57 -4.49
C CYS A 130 7.84 -1.24 -3.85
N TRP A 131 8.85 -1.27 -2.98
CA TRP A 131 9.45 -0.10 -2.37
C TRP A 131 10.34 0.73 -3.32
N ASP A 132 11.02 0.11 -4.30
CA ASP A 132 11.81 0.82 -5.31
C ASP A 132 10.90 1.51 -6.33
N PHE A 133 9.84 0.84 -6.82
CA PHE A 133 8.81 1.43 -7.67
C PHE A 133 8.13 2.61 -7.00
N ALA A 134 7.86 2.53 -5.69
CA ALA A 134 7.31 3.65 -4.94
C ALA A 134 8.27 4.85 -4.87
N ALA A 135 9.56 4.60 -4.65
CA ALA A 135 10.57 5.65 -4.59
C ALA A 135 10.84 6.29 -5.97
N VAL A 136 10.99 5.45 -6.99
CA VAL A 136 11.21 5.86 -8.39
C VAL A 136 10.00 6.62 -8.92
N GLY A 137 8.78 6.09 -8.78
CA GLY A 137 7.57 6.76 -9.24
C GLY A 137 7.34 8.13 -8.56
N ALA A 138 7.69 8.28 -7.28
CA ALA A 138 7.64 9.57 -6.61
C ALA A 138 8.66 10.57 -7.20
N LEU A 139 9.88 10.13 -7.48
CA LEU A 139 10.91 10.95 -8.10
C LEU A 139 10.55 11.35 -9.54
N GLU A 140 10.12 10.39 -10.35
CA GLU A 140 9.62 10.62 -11.71
C GLU A 140 8.48 11.65 -11.70
N SER A 141 7.50 11.48 -10.81
CA SER A 141 6.38 12.42 -10.66
C SER A 141 6.87 13.82 -10.30
N MET A 142 7.81 13.96 -9.36
CA MET A 142 8.38 15.27 -9.02
C MET A 142 9.08 15.93 -10.21
N VAL A 143 9.85 15.17 -10.99
CA VAL A 143 10.55 15.72 -12.16
C VAL A 143 9.54 16.13 -13.23
N LEU A 144 8.55 15.30 -13.50
CA LEU A 144 7.49 15.54 -14.48
C LEU A 144 6.67 16.79 -14.12
N ILE A 145 6.26 16.93 -12.85
CA ILE A 145 5.51 18.09 -12.36
C ILE A 145 6.33 19.39 -12.47
N ASN A 146 7.61 19.36 -12.11
CA ASN A 146 8.42 20.58 -12.04
C ASN A 146 9.02 21.02 -13.38
N SER A 147 9.36 20.06 -14.24
CA SER A 147 10.10 20.32 -15.49
C SER A 147 9.31 20.00 -16.76
N GLY A 148 8.23 19.22 -16.66
CA GLY A 148 7.49 18.69 -17.80
C GLY A 148 8.21 17.54 -18.52
N PHE A 149 9.37 17.11 -18.04
CA PHE A 149 10.09 15.99 -18.63
C PHE A 149 9.69 14.67 -17.98
N GLU A 150 9.29 13.74 -18.84
CA GLU A 150 9.04 12.36 -18.46
C GLU A 150 10.35 11.57 -18.54
N TYR A 151 10.69 10.90 -17.44
CA TYR A 151 11.82 9.97 -17.37
C TYR A 151 11.30 8.60 -16.97
N ASP A 152 11.84 7.57 -17.62
CA ASP A 152 11.72 6.18 -17.21
C ASP A 152 12.99 5.82 -16.43
N LEU A 153 12.95 6.02 -15.11
CA LEU A 153 14.09 5.77 -14.23
C LEU A 153 14.16 4.27 -13.88
N SER A 154 15.37 3.79 -13.59
CA SER A 154 15.63 2.38 -13.32
C SER A 154 15.37 2.03 -11.85
N GLU A 155 14.31 1.27 -11.59
CA GLU A 155 14.06 0.63 -10.29
C GLU A 155 15.18 -0.34 -9.92
N GLN A 156 15.75 -1.04 -10.91
CA GLN A 156 16.82 -2.02 -10.72
C GLN A 156 18.12 -1.41 -10.17
N GLN A 157 18.35 -0.10 -10.36
CA GLN A 157 19.48 0.61 -9.78
C GLN A 157 19.29 0.90 -8.27
N VAL A 158 18.04 0.90 -7.81
CA VAL A 158 17.67 1.17 -6.41
C VAL A 158 17.64 -0.13 -5.60
N LEU A 159 17.23 -1.24 -6.22
CA LEU A 159 17.13 -2.59 -5.63
C LEU A 159 18.48 -3.12 -5.10
#